data_AF-A0A6G7WWS6-F1
#
_entry.id   AF-A0A6G7WWS6-F1
#
_cell.length_a   1.000
_cell.length_b   1.000
_cell.length_c   1.000
_cell.angle_alpha   90.00
_cell.angle_beta   90.00
_cell.angle_gamma   90.00
#
_symmetry.space_group_name_H-M   'P 1'
#
loop_
_entity.id
_entity.type
_entity.pdbx_description
1 polymer ?
#
loop_
_entity_poly.entity_id
_entity_poly.type
_entity_poly.pdbx_seq_one_letter_code
_entity_poly.pdbx_strand_id
1 'polypeptide(L)'
;MTKEKNPQQLQITLVVLGVHVIISFIMLLIYGSGIPMFGFIISLPLALQVLLTSIIVLIVYSLAGYLLGVSTPNKESLVASIDKAVLLLMLILLSAFIIIYAVTYFTNNSSLWIFYNVLNPIFGNVMLDGLTRSWWSLMWVVSAFIPGIGIVFGLSLRMRQEGIDFK
;
A
#
# COMPACT_ATOMS: atom_id res chain seq x y z
N MET A 1 15.46 -30.65 -11.85
CA MET A 1 15.44 -29.28 -12.40
C MET A 1 15.18 -28.30 -11.27
N THR A 2 16.24 -27.81 -10.65
CA THR A 2 16.17 -26.68 -9.71
C THR A 2 15.75 -25.46 -10.53
N LYS A 3 14.55 -24.92 -10.27
CA LYS A 3 14.16 -23.60 -10.75
C LYS A 3 15.19 -22.61 -10.20
N GLU A 4 16.15 -22.21 -11.02
CA GLU A 4 16.98 -21.05 -10.70
C GLU A 4 16.01 -19.91 -10.42
N LYS A 5 16.00 -19.42 -9.17
CA LYS A 5 15.23 -18.23 -8.80
C LYS A 5 15.70 -17.13 -9.73
N ASN A 6 14.81 -16.66 -10.61
CA ASN A 6 15.14 -15.62 -11.58
C ASN A 6 15.62 -14.36 -10.81
N PRO A 7 16.90 -13.98 -10.90
CA PRO A 7 17.46 -12.87 -10.12
C PRO A 7 16.72 -11.56 -10.40
N GLN A 8 16.14 -11.40 -11.59
CA GLN A 8 15.32 -10.24 -11.94
C GLN A 8 14.01 -10.16 -11.14
N GLN A 9 13.38 -11.31 -10.86
CA GLN A 9 12.14 -11.34 -10.07
C GLN A 9 12.40 -10.87 -8.63
N LEU A 10 13.52 -11.30 -8.04
CA LEU A 10 13.92 -10.84 -6.71
C LEU A 10 14.22 -9.34 -6.72
N GLN A 11 14.94 -8.84 -7.72
CA GLN A 11 15.23 -7.41 -7.86
C GLN A 11 13.94 -6.59 -7.95
N ILE A 12 12.99 -6.97 -8.81
CA ILE A 12 11.69 -6.28 -8.94
C ILE A 12 10.91 -6.31 -7.63
N THR A 13 10.92 -7.44 -6.93
CA THR A 13 10.29 -7.56 -5.61
C THR A 13 10.89 -6.59 -4.60
N LEU A 14 12.22 -6.54 -4.53
CA LEU A 14 12.94 -5.62 -3.64
C LEU A 14 12.68 -4.15 -4.01
N VAL A 15 12.57 -3.83 -5.30
CA VAL A 15 12.23 -2.48 -5.76
C VAL A 15 10.82 -2.09 -5.35
N VAL A 16 9.82 -2.95 -5.53
CA VAL A 16 8.43 -2.68 -5.10
C VAL A 16 8.36 -2.46 -3.59
N LEU A 17 9.01 -3.32 -2.80
CA LEU A 17 9.08 -3.15 -1.35
C LEU A 17 9.84 -1.87 -0.96
N GLY A 18 10.94 -1.57 -1.65
CA GLY A 18 11.71 -0.34 -1.45
C GLY A 18 10.89 0.92 -1.76
N VAL A 19 10.13 0.92 -2.85
CA VAL A 19 9.20 2.00 -3.21
C VAL A 19 8.14 2.18 -2.12
N HIS A 20 7.55 1.10 -1.63
CA HIS A 20 6.60 1.15 -0.51
C HIS A 20 7.23 1.77 0.75
N VAL A 21 8.46 1.37 1.10
CA VAL A 21 9.20 1.90 2.25
C VAL A 21 9.50 3.40 2.08
N ILE A 22 9.93 3.82 0.89
CA ILE A 22 10.20 5.24 0.60
C ILE A 22 8.93 6.07 0.70
N ILE A 23 7.82 5.64 0.08
CA ILE A 23 6.53 6.32 0.17
C ILE A 23 6.08 6.41 1.63
N SER A 24 6.21 5.31 2.37
CA SER A 24 5.85 5.26 3.78
C SER A 24 6.68 6.27 4.59
N PHE A 25 8.00 6.28 4.41
CA PHE A 25 8.87 7.23 5.09
C PHE A 25 8.51 8.69 4.78
N ILE A 26 8.31 9.02 3.50
CA ILE A 26 7.88 10.36 3.08
C ILE A 26 6.55 10.74 3.74
N MET A 27 5.58 9.84 3.75
CA MET A 27 4.26 10.10 4.32
C MET A 27 4.29 10.24 5.85
N LEU A 28 5.15 9.51 6.56
CA LEU A 28 5.37 9.72 8.00
C LEU A 28 5.90 11.13 8.28
N LEU A 29 6.87 11.60 7.49
CA LEU A 29 7.42 12.96 7.63
C LEU A 29 6.36 14.02 7.35
N ILE A 30 5.57 13.84 6.30
CA ILE A 30 4.46 14.73 5.92
C ILE A 30 3.41 14.80 7.02
N TYR A 31 2.99 13.66 7.58
CA TYR A 31 2.00 13.65 8.65
C TYR A 31 2.50 14.36 9.92
N GLY A 32 3.78 14.12 10.30
CA GLY A 32 4.40 14.82 11.44
C GLY A 32 4.49 16.35 11.28
N SER A 33 4.35 16.88 10.06
CA SER A 33 4.31 18.31 9.78
C SER A 33 2.93 18.97 9.94
N GLY A 34 1.89 18.21 10.33
CA GLY A 34 0.59 18.76 10.70
C GLY A 34 -0.30 19.16 9.51
N ILE A 35 -0.22 18.46 8.38
CA ILE A 35 -1.06 18.79 7.21
C ILE A 35 -2.55 18.62 7.55
N PRO A 36 -3.38 19.68 7.40
CA PRO A 36 -4.76 19.70 7.87
C PRO A 36 -5.70 18.73 7.14
N MET A 37 -5.28 18.18 5.99
CA MET A 37 -6.07 17.25 5.18
C MET A 37 -6.49 15.99 5.97
N PHE A 38 -5.62 15.47 6.84
CA PHE A 38 -5.94 14.26 7.61
C PHE A 38 -6.99 14.52 8.70
N GLY A 39 -6.95 15.69 9.34
CA GLY A 39 -7.96 16.10 10.32
C GLY A 39 -9.36 16.19 9.71
N PHE A 40 -9.47 16.67 8.47
CA PHE A 40 -10.73 16.67 7.74
C PHE A 40 -11.25 15.23 7.52
N ILE A 41 -10.41 14.32 7.04
CA ILE A 41 -10.80 12.94 6.75
C ILE A 41 -11.31 12.24 8.02
N ILE A 42 -10.62 12.38 9.15
CA ILE A 42 -10.99 11.73 10.43
C ILE A 42 -12.38 12.16 10.92
N SER A 43 -12.82 13.38 10.58
CA SER A 43 -14.15 13.88 10.97
C SER A 43 -15.32 13.27 10.19
N LEU A 44 -15.06 12.57 9.08
CA LEU A 44 -16.09 12.01 8.22
C LEU A 44 -16.61 10.65 8.72
N PRO A 45 -17.79 10.19 8.28
CA PRO A 45 -18.23 8.82 8.50
C PRO A 45 -17.22 7.78 7.98
N LEU A 46 -17.07 6.67 8.71
CA LEU A 46 -16.07 5.62 8.42
C LEU A 46 -15.97 5.20 6.95
N ALA A 47 -17.11 4.98 6.29
CA ALA A 47 -17.14 4.59 4.87
C ALA A 47 -16.48 5.64 3.96
N LEU A 48 -16.70 6.94 4.24
CA LEU A 48 -16.07 8.02 3.51
C LEU A 48 -14.58 8.17 3.87
N GLN A 49 -14.20 7.92 5.13
CA GLN A 49 -12.78 7.87 5.52
C GLN A 49 -12.03 6.82 4.70
N VAL A 50 -12.57 5.60 4.66
CA VAL A 50 -11.99 4.47 3.93
C VAL A 50 -11.90 4.79 2.43
N LEU A 51 -12.98 5.32 1.84
CA LEU A 51 -13.04 5.65 0.42
C LEU A 51 -12.02 6.74 0.04
N LEU A 52 -12.02 7.88 0.73
CA LEU A 52 -11.14 9.00 0.40
C LEU A 52 -9.67 8.63 0.63
N THR A 53 -9.36 7.94 1.72
CA THR A 53 -8.01 7.45 1.98
C THR A 53 -7.57 6.48 0.89
N SER A 54 -8.46 5.57 0.46
CA SER A 54 -8.18 4.66 -0.65
C SER A 54 -7.89 5.38 -1.96
N ILE A 55 -8.64 6.44 -2.29
CA ILE A 55 -8.38 7.26 -3.49
C ILE A 55 -7.01 7.93 -3.41
N ILE A 56 -6.66 8.53 -2.27
CA ILE A 56 -5.36 9.18 -2.06
C ILE A 56 -4.23 8.18 -2.22
N VAL A 57 -4.32 7.01 -1.57
CA VAL A 57 -3.31 5.96 -1.66
C VAL A 57 -3.22 5.43 -3.09
N LEU A 58 -4.35 5.20 -3.76
CA LEU A 58 -4.36 4.76 -5.14
C LEU A 58 -3.58 5.73 -6.03
N ILE A 59 -3.83 7.04 -5.92
CA ILE A 59 -3.12 8.07 -6.69
C ILE A 59 -1.61 8.03 -6.42
N VAL A 60 -1.20 8.02 -5.15
CA VAL A 60 0.22 8.03 -4.75
C VAL A 60 0.95 6.79 -5.27
N TYR A 61 0.38 5.61 -5.08
CA TYR A 61 0.99 4.36 -5.54
C TYR A 61 0.90 4.19 -7.06
N SER A 62 -0.10 4.78 -7.72
CA SER A 62 -0.16 4.84 -9.19
C SER A 62 0.96 5.68 -9.77
N LEU A 63 1.27 6.83 -9.16
CA LEU A 63 2.43 7.61 -9.57
C LEU A 63 3.73 6.80 -9.43
N ALA A 64 3.88 6.08 -8.32
CA ALA A 64 5.06 5.25 -8.08
C ALA A 64 5.18 4.08 -9.08
N GLY A 65 4.07 3.39 -9.36
CA GLY A 65 4.01 2.33 -10.38
C GLY A 65 4.32 2.86 -11.78
N TYR A 66 3.84 4.05 -12.11
CA TYR A 66 4.15 4.72 -13.38
C TYR A 66 5.65 5.02 -13.49
N LEU A 67 6.26 5.58 -12.45
CA LEU A 67 7.70 5.90 -12.41
C LEU A 67 8.58 4.64 -12.45
N LEU A 68 8.15 3.55 -11.81
CA LEU A 68 8.79 2.24 -11.93
C LEU A 68 8.79 1.76 -13.39
N GLY A 69 7.65 1.95 -14.06
CA GLY A 69 7.49 1.70 -15.48
C GLY A 69 8.38 2.56 -16.36
N VAL A 70 8.67 3.81 -16.00
CA VAL A 70 9.60 4.67 -16.74
C VAL A 70 11.06 4.22 -16.55
N SER A 71 11.45 3.96 -15.30
CA SER A 71 12.84 3.73 -14.90
C SER A 71 13.42 2.36 -15.24
N THR A 72 12.57 1.34 -15.42
CA THR A 72 13.05 -0.04 -15.63
C THR A 72 13.31 -0.31 -17.13
N PRO A 73 14.52 -0.71 -17.57
CA PRO A 73 14.77 -0.95 -18.99
C PRO A 73 14.09 -2.20 -19.55
N ASN A 74 14.04 -3.29 -18.77
CA ASN A 74 13.44 -4.55 -19.19
C ASN A 74 11.96 -4.61 -18.79
N LYS A 75 11.10 -4.09 -19.66
CA LYS A 75 9.65 -3.98 -19.43
C LYS A 75 8.95 -5.33 -19.35
N GLU A 76 9.33 -6.29 -20.19
CA GLU A 76 8.71 -7.62 -20.23
C GLU A 76 8.92 -8.38 -18.90
N SER A 77 10.15 -8.35 -18.37
CA SER A 77 10.46 -8.97 -17.08
C SER A 77 9.75 -8.27 -15.92
N LEU A 78 9.62 -6.94 -16.01
CA LEU A 78 8.86 -6.14 -15.04
C LEU A 78 7.40 -6.58 -15.00
N VAL A 79 6.72 -6.61 -16.14
CA VAL A 79 5.30 -7.02 -16.24
C VAL A 79 5.12 -8.48 -15.78
N ALA A 80 6.00 -9.40 -16.16
CA ALA A 80 5.90 -10.80 -15.76
C ALA A 80 6.10 -11.07 -14.25
N SER A 81 6.74 -10.13 -13.54
CA SER A 81 7.11 -10.30 -12.13
C SER A 81 6.35 -9.39 -11.17
N ILE A 82 5.78 -8.28 -11.65
CA ILE A 82 5.17 -7.26 -10.79
C ILE A 82 4.02 -7.81 -9.97
N ASP A 83 3.20 -8.70 -10.54
CA ASP A 83 2.05 -9.28 -9.82
C ASP A 83 2.48 -10.06 -8.59
N LYS A 84 3.60 -10.80 -8.68
CA LYS A 84 4.14 -11.56 -7.53
C LYS A 84 4.71 -10.63 -6.47
N ALA A 85 5.40 -9.57 -6.89
CA ALA A 85 5.94 -8.57 -5.98
C ALA A 85 4.84 -7.83 -5.23
N VAL A 86 3.81 -7.39 -5.96
CA VAL A 86 2.63 -6.73 -5.42
C VAL A 86 1.83 -7.67 -4.51
N LEU A 87 1.61 -8.92 -4.91
CA LEU A 87 0.94 -9.92 -4.08
C LEU A 87 1.68 -10.13 -2.76
N LEU A 88 3.02 -10.19 -2.77
CA LEU A 88 3.81 -10.31 -1.55
C LEU A 88 3.62 -9.08 -0.64
N LEU A 89 3.67 -7.86 -1.20
CA LEU A 89 3.39 -6.64 -0.44
C LEU A 89 1.99 -6.67 0.19
N MET A 90 0.98 -7.06 -0.58
CA MET A 90 -0.40 -7.18 -0.10
C MET A 90 -0.53 -8.21 1.03
N LEU A 91 0.14 -9.36 0.92
CA LEU A 91 0.15 -10.37 1.97
C LEU A 91 0.80 -9.84 3.25
N ILE A 92 1.93 -9.14 3.16
CA ILE A 92 2.60 -8.52 4.31
C ILE A 92 1.64 -7.54 5.02
N LEU A 93 1.03 -6.63 4.26
CA LEU A 93 0.12 -5.63 4.81
C LEU A 93 -1.16 -6.27 5.38
N LEU A 94 -1.73 -7.26 4.69
CA LEU A 94 -2.92 -7.97 5.14
C LEU A 94 -2.67 -8.75 6.43
N SER A 95 -1.55 -9.47 6.50
CA SER A 95 -1.16 -10.19 7.72
C SER A 95 -0.96 -9.22 8.88
N ALA A 96 -0.25 -8.10 8.66
CA ALA A 96 -0.08 -7.07 9.68
C ALA A 96 -1.42 -6.51 10.15
N PHE A 97 -2.32 -6.17 9.22
CA PHE A 97 -3.66 -5.66 9.53
C PHE A 97 -4.48 -6.67 10.36
N ILE A 98 -4.57 -7.93 9.91
CA ILE A 98 -5.37 -8.95 10.59
C ILE A 98 -4.83 -9.22 12.00
N ILE A 99 -3.51 -9.35 12.15
CA ILE A 99 -2.88 -9.59 13.45
C ILE A 99 -3.16 -8.42 14.39
N ILE A 100 -2.90 -7.18 13.96
CA ILE A 100 -3.10 -5.99 14.79
C ILE A 100 -4.58 -5.80 15.13
N TYR A 101 -5.48 -5.98 14.17
CA TYR A 101 -6.92 -5.92 14.40
C TYR A 101 -7.37 -6.97 15.42
N ALA A 102 -6.98 -8.24 15.24
CA ALA A 102 -7.36 -9.32 16.14
C ALA A 102 -6.84 -9.05 17.57
N VAL A 103 -5.56 -8.72 17.71
CA VAL A 103 -4.96 -8.45 19.02
C VAL A 103 -5.64 -7.24 19.68
N THR A 104 -5.84 -6.13 18.95
CA THR A 104 -6.54 -4.95 19.46
C THR A 104 -7.96 -5.28 19.90
N TYR A 105 -8.68 -6.08 19.11
CA TYR A 105 -10.06 -6.47 19.40
C TYR A 105 -10.17 -7.34 20.65
N PHE A 106 -9.24 -8.27 20.88
CA PHE A 106 -9.28 -9.18 22.04
C PHE A 106 -8.65 -8.60 23.30
N THR A 107 -7.55 -7.84 23.17
CA THR A 107 -6.78 -7.31 24.31
C THR A 107 -7.19 -5.89 24.71
N ASN A 108 -8.03 -5.23 23.90
CA ASN A 108 -8.43 -3.83 24.08
C ASN A 108 -7.25 -2.84 24.09
N ASN A 109 -6.13 -3.21 23.45
CA ASN A 109 -4.96 -2.36 23.34
C ASN A 109 -4.83 -1.76 21.92
N SER A 110 -5.20 -0.49 21.78
CA SER A 110 -5.10 0.25 20.51
C SER A 110 -3.68 0.72 20.17
N SER A 111 -2.72 0.64 21.09
CA SER A 111 -1.35 1.13 20.86
C SER A 111 -0.65 0.39 19.73
N LEU A 112 -1.09 -0.82 19.39
CA LEU A 112 -0.51 -1.64 18.33
C LEU A 112 -0.75 -1.06 16.93
N TRP A 113 -1.74 -0.18 16.76
CA TRP A 113 -1.96 0.51 15.49
C TRP A 113 -0.79 1.40 15.09
N ILE A 114 0.09 1.78 16.03
CA ILE A 114 1.33 2.50 15.71
C ILE A 114 2.25 1.68 14.79
N PHE A 115 2.28 0.35 14.93
CA PHE A 115 3.06 -0.51 14.05
C PHE A 115 2.48 -0.52 12.64
N TYR A 116 1.14 -0.54 12.52
CA TYR A 116 0.49 -0.45 11.23
C TYR A 116 0.68 0.94 10.59
N ASN A 117 0.70 2.00 11.40
CA ASN A 117 1.05 3.33 10.96
C ASN A 117 2.46 3.38 10.35
N VAL A 118 3.47 2.82 11.01
CA VAL A 118 4.82 2.77 10.43
C VAL A 118 4.87 1.97 9.12
N LEU A 119 4.12 0.87 9.03
CA LEU A 119 4.10 0.01 7.85
C LEU A 119 3.27 0.56 6.69
N ASN A 120 2.19 1.30 6.96
CA ASN A 120 1.28 1.83 5.95
C ASN A 120 0.74 3.21 6.38
N PRO A 121 1.56 4.26 6.32
CA PRO A 121 1.31 5.52 7.05
C PRO A 121 0.09 6.28 6.59
N ILE A 122 -0.25 6.27 5.30
CA ILE A 122 -1.42 7.02 4.82
C ILE A 122 -2.70 6.46 5.45
N PHE A 123 -2.81 5.13 5.49
CA PHE A 123 -3.94 4.44 6.11
C PHE A 123 -3.84 4.42 7.64
N GLY A 124 -2.68 4.03 8.15
CA GLY A 124 -2.47 3.84 9.58
C GLY A 124 -2.52 5.12 10.39
N ASN A 125 -2.20 6.29 9.83
CA ASN A 125 -2.43 7.57 10.50
C ASN A 125 -3.93 7.83 10.72
N VAL A 126 -4.77 7.63 9.71
CA VAL A 126 -6.23 7.80 9.85
C VAL A 126 -6.81 6.78 10.83
N MET A 127 -6.30 5.55 10.81
CA MET A 127 -6.71 4.51 11.75
C MET A 127 -6.27 4.76 13.19
N LEU A 128 -5.07 5.32 13.41
CA LEU A 128 -4.56 5.56 14.75
C LEU A 128 -5.49 6.49 15.55
N ASP A 129 -6.04 7.50 14.88
CA ASP A 129 -6.90 8.51 15.50
C ASP A 129 -8.40 8.20 15.36
N GLY A 130 -8.82 7.53 14.28
CA GLY A 130 -10.22 7.35 13.92
C GLY A 130 -10.81 5.95 14.18
N LEU A 131 -9.99 4.96 14.54
CA LEU A 131 -10.46 3.57 14.57
C LEU A 131 -11.16 3.25 15.89
N THR A 132 -12.47 3.03 15.79
CA THR A 132 -13.30 2.55 16.90
C THR A 132 -13.26 1.02 16.97
N ARG A 133 -13.46 0.46 18.16
CA ARG A 133 -13.53 -1.00 18.36
C ARG A 133 -14.89 -1.50 17.84
N SER A 134 -14.93 -1.85 16.56
CA SER A 134 -16.15 -2.23 15.86
C SER A 134 -15.85 -3.21 14.74
N TRP A 135 -16.79 -4.11 14.44
CA TRP A 135 -16.74 -4.95 13.24
C TRP A 135 -16.65 -4.14 11.96
N TRP A 136 -17.21 -2.91 11.98
CA TRP A 136 -17.10 -1.98 10.87
C TRP A 136 -15.64 -1.58 10.57
N SER A 137 -14.74 -1.67 11.55
CA SER A 137 -13.32 -1.40 11.34
C SER A 137 -12.64 -2.44 10.43
N LEU A 138 -13.28 -3.58 10.14
CA LEU A 138 -12.82 -4.48 9.07
C LEU A 138 -12.89 -3.86 7.67
N MET A 139 -13.68 -2.80 7.45
CA MET A 139 -13.68 -2.06 6.18
C MET A 139 -12.28 -1.55 5.81
N TRP A 140 -11.43 -1.30 6.80
CA TRP A 140 -10.04 -0.90 6.62
C TRP A 140 -9.15 -1.98 6.02
N VAL A 141 -9.62 -3.22 5.85
CA VAL A 141 -8.85 -4.30 5.21
C VAL A 141 -8.40 -3.91 3.80
N VAL A 142 -9.13 -3.01 3.12
CA VAL A 142 -8.74 -2.45 1.81
C VAL A 142 -7.35 -1.82 1.82
N SER A 143 -6.88 -1.36 2.99
CA SER A 143 -5.56 -0.77 3.16
C SER A 143 -4.41 -1.71 2.77
N ALA A 144 -4.63 -3.03 2.81
CA ALA A 144 -3.66 -4.02 2.38
C ALA A 144 -3.61 -4.19 0.85
N PHE A 145 -4.70 -3.87 0.14
CA PHE A 145 -4.84 -4.14 -1.30
C PHE A 145 -4.55 -2.91 -2.15
N ILE A 146 -5.03 -1.74 -1.72
CA ILE A 146 -4.99 -0.51 -2.51
C ILE A 146 -3.57 -0.07 -2.91
N PRO A 147 -2.53 -0.15 -2.05
CA PRO A 147 -1.16 0.14 -2.47
C PRO A 147 -0.72 -0.70 -3.67
N GLY A 148 -0.98 -2.01 -3.60
CA GLY A 148 -0.68 -2.96 -4.67
C GLY A 148 -1.43 -2.66 -5.96
N ILE A 149 -2.75 -2.45 -5.86
CA ILE A 149 -3.59 -2.07 -7.00
C ILE A 149 -3.09 -0.78 -7.64
N GLY A 150 -2.70 0.22 -6.84
CA GLY A 150 -2.14 1.48 -7.33
C GLY A 150 -0.87 1.24 -8.15
N ILE A 151 0.08 0.46 -7.66
CA ILE A 151 1.32 0.15 -8.39
C ILE A 151 1.01 -0.48 -9.75
N VAL A 152 0.16 -1.53 -9.76
CA VAL A 152 -0.22 -2.22 -11.00
C VAL A 152 -0.94 -1.27 -11.96
N PHE A 153 -1.88 -0.48 -11.47
CA PHE A 153 -2.62 0.48 -12.28
C PHE A 153 -1.68 1.51 -12.92
N GLY A 154 -0.82 2.14 -12.13
CA GLY A 154 0.17 3.11 -12.62
C GLY A 154 1.13 2.53 -13.65
N LEU A 155 1.65 1.33 -13.38
CA LEU A 155 2.52 0.63 -14.32
C LEU A 155 1.77 0.28 -15.61
N SER A 156 0.53 -0.18 -15.53
CA SER A 156 -0.30 -0.50 -16.70
C SER A 156 -0.55 0.70 -17.60
N LEU A 157 -0.78 1.89 -17.01
CA LEU A 157 -0.89 3.13 -17.77
C LEU A 157 0.40 3.43 -18.54
N ARG A 158 1.57 3.23 -17.92
CA ARG A 158 2.86 3.44 -18.59
C ARG A 158 3.11 2.42 -19.69
N MET A 159 2.87 1.13 -19.45
CA MET A 159 3.14 0.07 -20.42
C MET A 159 2.27 0.22 -21.68
N ARG A 160 0.99 0.61 -21.52
CA ARG A 160 0.08 0.89 -22.64
C ARG A 160 0.58 2.02 -23.54
N GLN A 161 1.23 3.04 -22.98
CA GLN A 161 1.83 4.13 -23.77
C GLN A 161 3.04 3.66 -24.61
N GLU A 162 3.66 2.55 -24.22
CA GLU A 162 4.78 1.93 -24.95
C GLU A 162 4.32 0.77 -25.86
N GLY A 163 3.01 0.48 -25.93
CA GLY A 163 2.46 -0.62 -26.73
C GLY A 163 2.67 -2.01 -26.11
N ILE A 164 2.96 -2.07 -24.81
CA ILE A 164 3.15 -3.33 -24.07
C ILE A 164 1.87 -3.65 -23.29
N ASP A 165 1.26 -4.78 -23.60
CA ASP A 165 0.05 -5.25 -22.93
C ASP A 165 0.36 -6.15 -21.72
N PHE A 166 -0.35 -5.89 -20.62
CA PHE A 166 -0.50 -6.82 -19.50
C PHE A 166 -1.38 -7.98 -19.96
N LYS A 167 -0.80 -9.16 -20.17
CA LYS A 167 -1.53 -10.39 -20.48
C LYS A 167 -2.01 -11.09 -19.22
#